data_AF-A0A0F3MGM5-F1
#
_entry.id   AF-A0A0F3MGM5-F1
#
_cell.length_a   1.000
_cell.length_b   1.000
_cell.length_c   1.000
_cell.angle_alpha   90.00
_cell.angle_beta   90.00
_cell.angle_gamma   90.00
#
_symmetry.space_group_name_H-M   'P 1'
#
loop_
_entity.id
_entity.type
_entity.pdbx_description
1 polymer ?
#
loop_
_entity_poly.entity_id
_entity_poly.type
_entity_poly.pdbx_seq_one_letter_code
_entity_poly.pdbx_strand_id
1 'polypeptide(L)'
;MGNTGRPLQKFLKTQMKVMTRMDMAQGSRVSYTEVCALIAGAKPNPRVETVVKLANFFKKSVDEILNRKRKCTNTSISSGYINPEKVNRNIKQFLLQFMQEKELRASELSTSLGHSIMAISDFISGKKESIGSTILVNLADKYGISLHGIMNGKLLTQEITEEKDASLLSQGHEQKLATISITEGNVTSSPEVQTSKNIHGATSHHQHTRQTVVERILAEGKKGQKESAVARVMAERQTDEETSRSSSMASRVMDKRTKDTTSKNRNL
;
A
#
# COMPACT_ATOMS: atom_id res chain seq x y z
N MET A 1 12.16 7.83 14.22
CA MET A 1 11.20 6.74 14.50
C MET A 1 9.96 6.94 13.62
N GLY A 2 9.48 5.90 12.93
CA GLY A 2 8.27 5.98 12.11
C GLY A 2 7.07 6.41 12.95
N ASN A 3 6.49 7.57 12.61
CA ASN A 3 5.29 8.11 13.25
C ASN A 3 4.15 8.02 12.23
N THR A 4 3.21 7.11 12.44
CA THR A 4 2.02 6.94 11.58
C THR A 4 0.96 8.00 11.87
N GLY A 5 0.91 8.50 13.10
CA GLY A 5 -0.08 9.47 13.57
C GLY A 5 0.01 10.82 12.87
N ARG A 6 1.22 11.38 12.69
CA ARG A 6 1.37 12.73 12.10
C ARG A 6 0.96 12.80 10.61
N PRO A 7 1.40 11.86 9.73
CA PRO A 7 0.93 11.82 8.35
C PRO A 7 -0.58 11.59 8.27
N LEU A 8 -1.11 10.65 9.05
CA LEU A 8 -2.55 10.37 9.09
C LEU A 8 -3.35 11.57 9.58
N GLN A 9 -2.88 12.26 10.63
CA GLN A 9 -3.49 13.48 11.14
C GLN A 9 -3.56 14.56 10.05
N LYS A 10 -2.46 14.79 9.32
CA LYS A 10 -2.41 15.77 8.23
C LYS A 10 -3.42 15.41 7.13
N PHE A 11 -3.51 14.13 6.80
CA PHE A 11 -4.50 13.62 5.85
C PHE A 11 -5.93 13.88 6.34
N LEU A 12 -6.28 13.46 7.56
CA LEU A 12 -7.63 13.62 8.12
C LEU A 12 -8.04 15.10 8.27
N LYS A 13 -7.13 15.98 8.71
CA LYS A 13 -7.37 17.42 8.76
C LYS A 13 -7.68 18.02 7.39
N THR A 14 -7.09 17.47 6.32
CA THR A 14 -7.41 17.89 4.94
C THR A 14 -8.82 17.45 4.56
N GLN A 15 -9.22 16.24 4.94
CA GLN A 15 -10.57 15.72 4.69
C GLN A 15 -11.65 16.48 5.48
N MET A 16 -11.33 17.09 6.62
CA MET A 16 -12.27 17.94 7.37
C MET A 16 -12.81 19.15 6.57
N LYS A 17 -12.16 19.52 5.45
CA LYS A 17 -12.68 20.58 4.57
C LYS A 17 -13.94 20.16 3.81
N VAL A 18 -14.15 18.85 3.64
CA VAL A 18 -15.22 18.28 2.79
C VAL A 18 -16.18 17.35 3.55
N MET A 19 -15.84 16.92 4.76
CA MET A 19 -16.69 16.03 5.58
C MET A 19 -16.51 16.28 7.08
N THR A 20 -17.53 15.94 7.87
CA THR A 20 -17.46 16.10 9.33
C THR A 20 -16.75 14.93 10.00
N ARG A 21 -16.36 15.10 11.27
CA ARG A 21 -15.78 14.00 12.07
C ARG A 21 -16.77 12.86 12.28
N MET A 22 -18.07 13.18 12.35
CA MET A 22 -19.12 12.18 12.51
C MET A 22 -19.25 11.33 11.25
N ASP A 23 -19.24 11.96 10.07
CA ASP A 23 -19.30 11.25 8.78
C ASP A 23 -18.11 10.31 8.62
N MET A 24 -16.90 10.76 8.98
CA MET A 24 -15.71 9.91 8.97
C MET A 24 -15.88 8.70 9.89
N ALA A 25 -16.31 8.91 11.13
CA ALA A 25 -16.45 7.85 12.13
C ALA A 25 -17.46 6.78 11.68
N GLN A 26 -18.64 7.22 11.25
CA GLN A 26 -19.69 6.33 10.76
C GLN A 26 -19.26 5.60 9.48
N GLY A 27 -18.72 6.33 8.50
CA GLY A 27 -18.33 5.79 7.21
C GLY A 27 -17.17 4.79 7.29
N SER A 28 -16.17 5.06 8.13
CA SER A 28 -15.03 4.16 8.31
C SER A 28 -15.23 3.07 9.37
N ARG A 29 -16.36 3.08 10.10
CA ARG A 29 -16.59 2.20 11.26
C ARG A 29 -15.46 2.29 12.29
N VAL A 30 -14.97 3.51 12.50
CA VAL A 30 -13.98 3.86 13.54
C VAL A 30 -14.70 4.73 14.54
N SER A 31 -14.50 4.50 15.85
CA SER A 31 -15.27 5.24 16.86
C SER A 31 -15.03 6.75 16.74
N TYR A 32 -16.06 7.53 17.04
CA TYR A 32 -15.97 9.00 16.98
C TYR A 32 -14.82 9.54 17.85
N THR A 33 -14.64 8.97 19.03
CA THR A 33 -13.53 9.31 19.95
C THR A 33 -12.17 9.02 19.32
N GLU A 34 -12.03 7.90 18.61
CA GLU A 34 -10.80 7.54 17.90
C GLU A 34 -10.49 8.55 16.79
N VAL A 35 -11.49 8.88 15.96
CA VAL A 35 -11.33 9.89 14.90
C VAL A 35 -10.93 11.25 15.48
N CYS A 36 -11.57 11.68 16.58
CA CYS A 36 -11.20 12.91 17.28
C CYS A 36 -9.76 12.87 17.79
N ALA A 37 -9.34 11.78 18.43
CA ALA A 37 -7.98 11.62 18.95
C ALA A 37 -6.92 11.64 17.83
N LEU A 38 -7.21 11.02 16.68
CA LEU A 38 -6.31 11.04 15.52
C LEU A 38 -6.17 12.44 14.92
N ILE A 39 -7.28 13.17 14.78
CA ILE A 39 -7.27 14.56 14.28
C ILE A 39 -6.55 15.50 15.26
N ALA A 40 -6.74 15.29 16.56
CA ALA A 40 -6.03 16.04 17.60
C ALA A 40 -4.52 15.71 17.65
N GLY A 41 -4.10 14.56 17.10
CA GLY A 41 -2.72 14.08 17.18
C GLY A 41 -2.39 13.44 18.53
N ALA A 42 -3.40 13.13 19.34
CA ALA A 42 -3.26 12.45 20.63
C ALA A 42 -2.87 10.96 20.48
N LYS A 43 -2.93 10.41 19.26
CA LYS A 43 -2.52 9.05 18.94
C LYS A 43 -1.37 9.05 17.93
N PRO A 44 -0.11 9.07 18.40
CA PRO A 44 1.05 9.02 17.50
C PRO A 44 1.19 7.69 16.78
N ASN A 45 0.66 6.60 17.36
CA ASN A 45 0.75 5.24 16.84
C ASN A 45 -0.64 4.60 16.75
N PRO A 46 -1.49 4.98 15.77
CA PRO A 46 -2.75 4.31 15.50
C PRO A 46 -2.57 2.80 15.33
N ARG A 47 -3.59 2.03 15.74
CA ARG A 47 -3.70 0.60 15.44
C ARG A 47 -3.75 0.41 13.92
N VAL A 48 -3.12 -0.67 13.44
CA VAL A 48 -3.07 -0.98 12.00
C VAL A 48 -4.47 -1.12 11.42
N GLU A 49 -5.37 -1.78 12.13
CA GLU A 49 -6.77 -1.96 11.73
C GLU A 49 -7.48 -0.61 11.50
N THR A 50 -7.24 0.38 12.36
CA THR A 50 -7.80 1.73 12.22
C THR A 50 -7.30 2.40 10.95
N VAL A 51 -6.00 2.28 10.66
CA VAL A 51 -5.40 2.83 9.42
C VAL A 51 -6.04 2.19 8.19
N VAL A 52 -6.24 0.87 8.22
CA VAL A 52 -6.87 0.12 7.13
C VAL A 52 -8.33 0.52 6.91
N LYS A 53 -9.12 0.61 7.98
CA LYS A 53 -10.53 1.05 7.91
C LYS A 53 -10.66 2.44 7.29
N LEU A 54 -9.79 3.36 7.68
CA LEU A 54 -9.74 4.71 7.08
C LEU A 54 -9.32 4.64 5.60
N ALA A 55 -8.28 3.88 5.26
CA ALA A 55 -7.83 3.71 3.87
C ALA A 55 -8.97 3.21 2.96
N ASN A 56 -9.69 2.18 3.41
CA ASN A 56 -10.84 1.61 2.70
C ASN A 56 -11.96 2.64 2.52
N PHE A 57 -12.31 3.38 3.58
CA PHE A 57 -13.36 4.40 3.53
C PHE A 57 -13.03 5.50 2.51
N PHE A 58 -11.80 5.98 2.51
CA PHE A 58 -11.35 7.00 1.56
C PHE A 58 -11.02 6.47 0.17
N LYS A 59 -11.18 5.15 -0.07
CA LYS A 59 -10.79 4.47 -1.32
C LYS A 59 -9.35 4.79 -1.75
N LYS A 60 -8.43 4.86 -0.77
CA LYS A 60 -7.01 5.20 -0.97
C LYS A 60 -6.12 4.08 -0.46
N SER A 61 -4.91 3.97 -1.01
CA SER A 61 -3.92 3.04 -0.45
C SER A 61 -3.46 3.50 0.94
N VAL A 62 -2.99 2.55 1.74
CA VAL A 62 -2.42 2.86 3.07
C VAL A 62 -1.21 3.78 2.91
N ASP A 63 -0.40 3.54 1.87
CA ASP A 63 0.75 4.37 1.53
C ASP A 63 0.35 5.80 1.15
N GLU A 64 -0.82 6.00 0.56
CA GLU A 64 -1.32 7.35 0.24
C GLU A 64 -1.73 8.12 1.49
N ILE A 65 -2.56 7.54 2.36
CA ILE A 65 -3.04 8.23 3.56
C ILE A 65 -1.91 8.50 4.58
N LEU A 66 -0.83 7.70 4.52
CA LEU A 66 0.38 7.91 5.31
C LEU A 66 1.46 8.74 4.59
N ASN A 67 1.17 9.26 3.40
CA ASN A 67 2.10 10.06 2.60
C ASN A 67 3.46 9.35 2.34
N ARG A 68 3.40 8.05 2.05
CA ARG A 68 4.55 7.16 1.78
C ARG A 68 4.74 6.80 0.31
N LYS A 69 3.94 7.33 -0.62
CA LYS A 69 4.05 6.98 -2.06
C LYS A 69 5.49 7.05 -2.62
N ARG A 70 6.26 8.06 -2.23
CA ARG A 70 7.66 8.25 -2.66
C ARG A 70 8.66 7.26 -2.03
N LYS A 71 8.24 6.52 -1.00
CA LYS A 71 9.07 5.55 -0.29
C LYS A 71 8.84 4.12 -0.79
N CYS A 72 7.84 3.89 -1.64
CA CYS A 72 7.59 2.60 -2.25
C CYS A 72 8.45 2.48 -3.53
N THR A 73 9.73 2.16 -3.37
CA THR A 73 10.69 2.07 -4.50
C THR A 73 10.73 0.67 -5.12
N ASN A 74 10.49 -0.36 -4.31
CA ASN A 74 10.71 -1.76 -4.70
C ASN A 74 9.40 -2.47 -5.04
N THR A 75 8.25 -1.82 -4.82
CA THR A 75 6.94 -2.40 -5.05
C THR A 75 6.02 -1.35 -5.65
N SER A 76 5.20 -1.76 -6.62
CA SER A 76 4.16 -0.90 -7.16
C SER A 76 3.16 -0.54 -6.05
N ILE A 77 2.60 0.68 -6.12
CA ILE A 77 1.60 1.12 -5.15
C ILE A 77 0.36 0.25 -5.33
N SER A 78 0.18 -0.68 -4.40
CA SER A 78 -0.99 -1.53 -4.38
C SER A 78 -2.22 -0.71 -3.98
N SER A 79 -3.32 -0.95 -4.68
CA SER A 79 -4.64 -0.39 -4.39
C SER A 79 -5.68 -1.50 -4.24
N GLY A 80 -6.84 -1.13 -3.71
CA GLY A 80 -7.97 -2.02 -3.51
C GLY A 80 -8.50 -2.00 -2.09
N TYR A 81 -9.55 -2.78 -1.86
CA TYR A 81 -10.10 -3.00 -0.54
C TYR A 81 -9.24 -3.99 0.25
N ILE A 82 -8.91 -3.67 1.50
CA ILE A 82 -8.25 -4.58 2.43
C ILE A 82 -9.28 -5.09 3.44
N ASN A 83 -9.46 -6.40 3.59
CA ASN A 83 -10.30 -6.93 4.66
C ASN A 83 -9.61 -6.72 6.03
N PRO A 84 -10.14 -5.88 6.94
CA PRO A 84 -9.52 -5.60 8.24
C PRO A 84 -9.26 -6.84 9.10
N GLU A 85 -10.10 -7.86 9.01
CA GLU A 85 -10.01 -9.11 9.79
C GLU A 85 -8.82 -9.98 9.37
N LYS A 86 -8.40 -9.86 8.10
CA LYS A 86 -7.28 -10.65 7.55
C LYS A 86 -5.93 -9.96 7.70
N VAL A 87 -5.90 -8.69 8.13
CA VAL A 87 -4.69 -7.85 8.14
C VAL A 87 -3.57 -8.49 8.96
N ASN A 88 -3.84 -8.89 10.21
CA ASN A 88 -2.81 -9.48 11.07
C ASN A 88 -2.28 -10.81 10.49
N ARG A 89 -3.16 -11.64 9.91
CA ARG A 89 -2.75 -12.87 9.22
C ARG A 89 -1.83 -12.57 8.03
N ASN A 90 -2.22 -11.62 7.18
CA ASN A 90 -1.44 -11.23 6.00
C ASN A 90 -0.06 -10.68 6.40
N ILE A 91 -0.02 -9.83 7.42
CA ILE A 91 1.24 -9.31 7.96
C ILE A 91 2.12 -10.44 8.51
N LYS A 92 1.54 -11.38 9.27
CA LYS A 92 2.27 -12.51 9.83
C LYS A 92 2.88 -13.40 8.74
N GLN A 93 2.10 -13.70 7.70
CA GLN A 93 2.58 -14.48 6.56
C GLN A 93 3.71 -13.74 5.83
N PHE A 94 3.53 -12.44 5.56
CA PHE A 94 4.56 -11.62 4.93
C PHE A 94 5.86 -11.62 5.76
N LEU A 95 5.79 -11.41 7.07
CA LEU A 95 6.98 -11.40 7.92
C LEU A 95 7.71 -12.74 7.92
N LEU A 96 6.99 -13.86 7.94
CA LEU A 96 7.58 -15.19 7.88
C LEU A 96 8.32 -15.41 6.56
N GLN A 97 7.68 -15.09 5.43
CA GLN A 97 8.28 -15.19 4.11
C GLN A 97 9.49 -14.26 3.97
N PHE A 98 9.33 -12.99 4.34
CA PHE A 98 10.38 -11.98 4.25
C PHE A 98 11.63 -12.35 5.06
N MET A 99 11.45 -12.89 6.27
CA MET A 99 12.56 -13.36 7.10
C MET A 99 13.25 -14.58 6.48
N GLN A 100 12.51 -15.48 5.86
CA GLN A 100 13.07 -16.63 5.15
C GLN A 100 13.89 -16.19 3.93
N GLU A 101 13.35 -15.29 3.10
CA GLU A 101 14.01 -14.76 1.90
C GLU A 101 15.27 -13.97 2.20
N LYS A 102 15.29 -13.22 3.31
CA LYS A 102 16.46 -12.44 3.73
C LYS A 102 17.38 -13.19 4.69
N GLU A 103 17.08 -14.45 5.00
CA GLU A 103 17.82 -15.27 5.97
C GLU A 103 17.99 -14.59 7.35
N LEU A 104 16.95 -13.89 7.81
CA LEU A 104 16.97 -13.11 9.05
C LEU A 104 16.18 -13.80 10.16
N ARG A 105 16.69 -13.74 11.40
CA ARG A 105 15.90 -14.10 12.58
C ARG A 105 14.95 -12.97 12.98
N ALA A 106 13.83 -13.30 13.61
CA ALA A 106 12.85 -12.31 14.08
C ALA A 106 13.45 -11.27 15.03
N SER A 107 14.40 -11.69 15.86
CA SER A 107 15.17 -10.81 16.75
C SER A 107 16.00 -9.79 15.98
N GLU A 108 16.76 -10.25 14.98
CA GLU A 108 17.61 -9.43 14.12
C GLU A 108 16.78 -8.44 13.30
N LEU A 109 15.67 -8.91 12.72
CA LEU A 109 14.76 -8.04 12.01
C LEU A 109 14.25 -6.93 12.93
N SER A 110 13.80 -7.27 14.14
CA SER A 110 13.24 -6.31 15.10
C SER A 110 14.26 -5.25 15.54
N THR A 111 15.47 -5.67 15.92
CA THR A 111 16.54 -4.75 16.35
C THR A 111 17.03 -3.89 15.20
N SER A 112 17.14 -4.44 13.99
CA SER A 112 17.54 -3.70 12.79
C SER A 112 16.53 -2.61 12.37
N LEU A 113 15.31 -2.65 12.93
CA LEU A 113 14.25 -1.64 12.77
C LEU A 113 14.15 -0.66 13.95
N GLY A 114 15.03 -0.82 14.96
CA GLY A 114 15.07 0.01 16.16
C GLY A 114 13.99 -0.32 17.19
N HIS A 115 13.55 -1.58 17.26
CA HIS A 115 12.54 -2.04 18.21
C HIS A 115 13.08 -3.12 19.15
N SER A 116 12.33 -3.42 20.22
CA SER A 116 12.67 -4.50 21.15
C SER A 116 12.87 -5.82 20.42
N ILE A 117 13.87 -6.60 20.84
CA ILE A 117 14.21 -7.92 20.27
C ILE A 117 13.01 -8.87 20.20
N MET A 118 12.03 -8.71 21.10
CA MET A 118 10.84 -9.55 21.16
C MET A 118 9.66 -9.06 20.33
N ALA A 119 9.70 -7.82 19.81
CA ALA A 119 8.51 -7.19 19.24
C ALA A 119 7.90 -7.96 18.04
N ILE A 120 8.76 -8.45 17.14
CA ILE A 120 8.34 -9.29 16.01
C ILE A 120 8.11 -10.75 16.45
N SER A 121 8.99 -11.28 17.31
CA SER A 121 8.88 -12.67 17.80
C SER A 121 7.57 -12.94 18.55
N ASP A 122 7.15 -12.03 19.43
CA ASP A 122 5.88 -12.13 20.15
C ASP A 122 4.67 -12.14 19.22
N PHE A 123 4.71 -11.33 18.16
CA PHE A 123 3.64 -11.27 17.18
C PHE A 123 3.57 -12.56 16.34
N ILE A 124 4.72 -13.06 15.87
CA ILE A 124 4.79 -14.29 15.07
C ILE A 124 4.39 -15.52 15.91
N SER A 125 4.81 -15.59 17.17
CA SER A 125 4.42 -16.68 18.07
C SER A 125 2.95 -16.63 18.51
N GLY A 126 2.24 -15.53 18.22
CA GLY A 126 0.86 -15.32 18.64
C GLY A 126 0.70 -14.86 20.10
N LYS A 127 1.80 -14.59 20.81
CA LYS A 127 1.77 -13.94 22.14
C LYS A 127 1.18 -12.54 22.08
N LYS A 128 1.34 -11.84 20.94
CA LYS A 128 0.68 -10.57 20.62
C LYS A 128 -0.22 -10.74 19.42
N GLU A 129 -1.47 -10.29 19.57
CA GLU A 129 -2.49 -10.37 18.52
C GLU A 129 -2.20 -9.44 17.32
N SER A 130 -1.60 -8.28 17.59
CA SER A 130 -1.31 -7.27 16.57
C SER A 130 0.10 -6.72 16.70
N ILE A 131 0.68 -6.37 15.55
CA ILE A 131 1.97 -5.70 15.48
C ILE A 131 1.78 -4.18 15.54
N GLY A 132 2.74 -3.49 16.15
CA GLY A 132 2.76 -2.03 16.18
C GLY A 132 2.88 -1.44 14.76
N SER A 133 2.08 -0.43 14.44
CA SER A 133 2.11 0.23 13.13
C SER A 133 3.45 0.89 12.82
N THR A 134 4.21 1.28 13.84
CA THR A 134 5.57 1.82 13.72
C THR A 134 6.59 0.79 13.26
N ILE A 135 6.47 -0.46 13.70
CA ILE A 135 7.34 -1.56 13.25
C ILE A 135 7.12 -1.77 11.75
N LEU A 136 5.87 -1.85 11.33
CA LEU A 136 5.51 -2.00 9.92
C LEU A 136 6.00 -0.84 9.06
N VAL A 137 5.81 0.41 9.50
CA VAL A 137 6.31 1.57 8.76
C VAL A 137 7.82 1.56 8.66
N ASN A 138 8.54 1.27 9.74
CA ASN A 138 10.01 1.22 9.70
C ASN A 138 10.49 0.11 8.75
N LEU A 139 9.85 -1.06 8.78
CA LEU A 139 10.14 -2.17 7.87
C LEU A 139 9.92 -1.74 6.43
N ALA A 140 8.73 -1.21 6.14
CA ALA A 140 8.35 -0.80 4.81
C ALA A 140 9.21 0.37 4.29
N ASP A 141 9.63 1.30 5.15
CA ASP A 141 10.51 2.42 4.79
C ASP A 141 11.94 1.94 4.51
N LYS A 142 12.44 0.99 5.32
CA LYS A 142 13.81 0.44 5.18
C LYS A 142 13.98 -0.35 3.88
N TYR A 143 12.94 -1.09 3.49
CA TYR A 143 13.01 -2.00 2.33
C TYR A 143 12.23 -1.49 1.12
N GLY A 144 11.71 -0.26 1.13
CA GLY A 144 11.02 0.33 -0.02
C GLY A 144 9.68 -0.33 -0.39
N ILE A 145 8.99 -0.90 0.60
CA ILE A 145 7.82 -1.79 0.41
C ILE A 145 6.49 -1.04 0.65
N SER A 146 5.46 -1.39 -0.12
CA SER A 146 4.08 -0.92 0.06
C SER A 146 3.43 -1.55 1.30
N LEU A 147 3.00 -0.72 2.24
CA LEU A 147 2.20 -1.19 3.39
C LEU A 147 0.85 -1.72 2.94
N HIS A 148 0.26 -1.10 1.91
CA HIS A 148 -0.98 -1.59 1.35
C HIS A 148 -0.79 -2.99 0.75
N GLY A 149 0.33 -3.25 0.06
CA GLY A 149 0.71 -4.56 -0.45
C GLY A 149 0.83 -5.62 0.64
N ILE A 150 1.53 -5.30 1.74
CA ILE A 150 1.68 -6.20 2.91
C ILE A 150 0.30 -6.53 3.51
N MET A 151 -0.50 -5.49 3.80
CA MET A 151 -1.78 -5.66 4.50
C MET A 151 -2.84 -6.34 3.62
N ASN A 152 -2.72 -6.21 2.29
CA ASN A 152 -3.62 -6.87 1.34
C ASN A 152 -3.15 -8.29 0.95
N GLY A 153 -1.95 -8.72 1.38
CA GLY A 153 -1.40 -10.03 1.05
C GLY A 153 -0.88 -10.17 -0.39
N LYS A 154 -0.78 -9.08 -1.16
CA LYS A 154 -0.36 -9.10 -2.58
C LYS A 154 1.14 -9.30 -2.79
N LEU A 155 1.96 -8.94 -1.79
CA LEU A 155 3.41 -9.06 -1.89
C LEU A 155 3.92 -10.50 -1.73
N LEU A 156 3.06 -11.42 -1.31
CA LEU A 156 3.41 -12.83 -1.20
C LEU A 156 3.64 -13.47 -2.59
N THR A 157 3.07 -12.88 -3.65
CA THR A 157 2.98 -13.49 -4.98
C THR A 157 3.95 -12.95 -6.04
N GLN A 158 4.65 -11.84 -5.81
CA GLN A 158 5.44 -11.17 -6.87
C GLN A 158 6.93 -11.50 -6.90
N GLU A 159 7.57 -11.90 -5.79
CA GLU A 159 9.03 -12.15 -5.77
C GLU A 159 9.44 -13.60 -6.11
N ILE A 160 8.49 -14.49 -6.41
CA ILE A 160 8.82 -15.88 -6.82
C ILE A 160 9.36 -15.95 -8.27
N THR A 161 9.22 -14.88 -9.07
CA THR A 161 9.51 -14.96 -10.51
C THR A 161 10.71 -14.13 -10.98
N GLU A 162 11.05 -13.00 -10.35
CA GLU A 162 12.01 -12.07 -10.98
C GLU A 162 13.50 -12.29 -10.60
N GLU A 163 13.83 -12.86 -9.44
CA GLU A 163 15.25 -13.11 -9.09
C GLU A 163 15.78 -14.49 -9.55
N LYS A 164 14.88 -15.45 -9.84
CA LYS A 164 15.32 -16.80 -10.29
C LYS A 164 15.62 -16.86 -11.79
N ASP A 165 14.97 -16.00 -12.60
CA ASP A 165 15.14 -16.00 -14.06
C ASP A 165 16.32 -15.13 -14.53
N ALA A 166 16.79 -14.16 -13.74
CA ALA A 166 17.99 -13.38 -14.05
C ALA A 166 19.30 -14.15 -13.81
N SER A 167 19.26 -15.18 -12.95
CA SER A 167 20.42 -16.03 -12.62
C SER A 167 20.69 -17.12 -13.67
N LEU A 168 19.67 -17.54 -14.44
CA LEU A 168 19.78 -18.66 -15.39
C LEU A 168 20.17 -18.27 -16.82
N LEU A 169 20.26 -16.97 -17.14
CA LEU A 169 20.57 -16.48 -18.49
C LEU A 169 22.03 -16.02 -18.71
N SER A 170 22.91 -16.16 -17.70
CA SER A 170 24.32 -15.73 -17.81
C SER A 170 25.35 -16.86 -17.97
N GLN A 171 24.94 -18.13 -18.08
CA GLN A 171 25.86 -19.24 -18.36
C GLN A 171 25.48 -19.95 -19.66
N GLY A 172 25.79 -19.31 -20.77
CA GLY A 172 25.65 -19.88 -22.10
C GLY A 172 26.77 -19.41 -23.04
N HIS A 173 27.81 -20.24 -23.14
CA HIS A 173 28.74 -20.35 -24.27
C HIS A 173 29.73 -19.20 -24.53
N GLU A 174 31.00 -19.48 -24.24
CA GLU A 174 32.00 -19.61 -25.32
C GLU A 174 33.16 -20.53 -24.87
N GLN A 175 33.10 -21.78 -25.30
CA GLN A 175 34.27 -22.67 -25.39
C GLN A 175 34.50 -22.93 -26.88
N LYS A 176 35.61 -22.42 -27.45
CA LYS A 176 36.25 -23.04 -28.62
C LYS A 176 37.75 -22.71 -28.72
N LEU A 177 38.53 -23.72 -28.34
CA LEU A 177 39.84 -24.19 -28.85
C LEU A 177 40.85 -23.22 -29.50
N ALA A 178 42.00 -23.14 -28.82
CA ALA A 178 43.39 -23.32 -29.26
C ALA A 178 43.94 -22.55 -30.47
N THR A 179 45.01 -21.78 -30.24
CA THR A 179 46.29 -21.92 -30.98
C THR A 179 47.44 -21.31 -30.16
N ILE A 180 48.49 -22.09 -30.00
CA ILE A 180 49.77 -21.74 -29.40
C ILE A 180 50.56 -20.87 -30.40
N SER A 181 51.17 -19.78 -29.95
CA SER A 181 52.35 -19.18 -30.60
C SER A 181 53.17 -18.44 -29.55
N ILE A 182 54.34 -19.00 -29.27
CA ILE A 182 55.43 -18.40 -28.51
C ILE A 182 56.21 -17.51 -29.48
N THR A 183 56.43 -16.23 -29.15
CA THR A 183 57.69 -15.53 -29.49
C THR A 183 57.89 -14.30 -28.61
N GLU A 184 59.15 -14.10 -28.28
CA GLU A 184 59.78 -13.15 -27.36
C GLU A 184 59.72 -11.70 -27.85
N GLY A 185 59.92 -10.74 -26.94
CA GLY A 185 60.19 -9.35 -27.35
C GLY A 185 59.91 -8.26 -26.31
N ASN A 186 60.74 -8.23 -25.26
CA ASN A 186 61.38 -7.07 -24.61
C ASN A 186 60.85 -5.61 -24.80
N VAL A 187 61.11 -4.82 -23.76
CA VAL A 187 61.33 -3.34 -23.70
C VAL A 187 60.23 -2.47 -23.07
N THR A 188 60.50 -2.12 -21.80
CA THR A 188 60.27 -0.84 -21.08
C THR A 188 59.77 0.37 -21.88
N SER A 189 58.78 1.11 -21.34
CA SER A 189 58.92 2.48 -20.77
C SER A 189 57.60 3.27 -20.77
N SER A 190 57.19 3.75 -19.60
CA SER A 190 56.48 5.04 -19.41
C SER A 190 57.54 6.18 -19.51
N PRO A 191 57.22 7.49 -19.68
CA PRO A 191 56.02 8.16 -19.15
C PRO A 191 55.51 9.42 -19.92
N GLU A 192 54.52 10.12 -19.33
CA GLU A 192 54.28 11.58 -19.39
C GLU A 192 53.85 12.21 -20.76
N VAL A 193 53.11 13.32 -20.94
CA VAL A 193 52.40 14.32 -20.13
C VAL A 193 51.71 15.33 -21.10
N GLN A 194 50.70 16.06 -20.60
CA GLN A 194 50.25 17.41 -21.01
C GLN A 194 49.31 17.69 -22.22
N THR A 195 48.11 18.17 -21.84
CA THR A 195 47.44 19.44 -22.20
C THR A 195 47.45 20.02 -23.63
N SER A 196 46.25 20.35 -24.11
CA SER A 196 45.83 21.72 -24.52
C SER A 196 44.32 21.67 -24.85
N LYS A 197 43.46 22.43 -24.15
CA LYS A 197 43.01 23.83 -24.37
C LYS A 197 42.38 24.11 -25.74
N ASN A 198 41.28 24.88 -25.67
CA ASN A 198 40.60 25.71 -26.68
C ASN A 198 39.39 25.10 -27.40
N ILE A 199 38.30 25.80 -27.73
CA ILE A 199 37.80 27.17 -27.47
C ILE A 199 36.34 27.23 -28.00
N HIS A 200 35.53 28.07 -27.36
CA HIS A 200 34.33 28.83 -27.79
C HIS A 200 33.16 28.25 -28.60
N GLY A 201 31.98 28.72 -28.22
CA GLY A 201 30.79 28.76 -29.06
C GLY A 201 29.54 29.28 -28.33
N ALA A 202 29.60 30.48 -27.75
CA ALA A 202 28.42 31.19 -27.24
C ALA A 202 27.75 31.96 -28.38
N THR A 203 26.42 31.86 -28.50
CA THR A 203 25.62 32.90 -29.17
C THR A 203 24.34 33.15 -28.37
N SER A 204 24.14 34.44 -28.08
CA SER A 204 23.05 35.05 -27.33
C SER A 204 22.12 35.81 -28.28
N HIS A 205 20.98 36.29 -27.75
CA HIS A 205 19.90 37.11 -28.30
C HIS A 205 18.68 36.32 -28.81
N HIS A 206 17.44 36.64 -28.44
CA HIS A 206 16.87 37.98 -28.30
C HIS A 206 15.68 38.05 -27.30
N GLN A 207 15.40 39.26 -26.80
CA GLN A 207 14.40 39.62 -25.79
C GLN A 207 13.07 40.13 -26.40
N HIS A 208 12.07 40.26 -25.51
CA HIS A 208 10.84 41.09 -25.54
C HIS A 208 9.62 40.52 -26.31
N THR A 209 8.38 40.52 -25.79
CA THR A 209 7.64 41.70 -25.28
C THR A 209 6.41 41.33 -24.41
N ARG A 210 6.08 42.25 -23.48
CA ARG A 210 4.86 42.52 -22.65
C ARG A 210 3.47 42.19 -23.24
N GLN A 211 2.30 42.27 -22.58
CA GLN A 211 1.75 42.28 -21.20
C GLN A 211 0.23 42.64 -21.34
N THR A 212 -0.68 41.96 -20.62
CA THR A 212 -1.98 42.42 -20.03
C THR A 212 -3.26 42.82 -20.83
N VAL A 213 -4.38 42.70 -20.07
CA VAL A 213 -5.77 43.28 -20.13
C VAL A 213 -6.77 42.52 -21.05
N VAL A 214 -8.08 42.23 -20.78
CA VAL A 214 -9.26 42.78 -20.04
C VAL A 214 -10.29 41.61 -19.91
N GLU A 215 -10.78 41.16 -18.74
CA GLU A 215 -12.02 41.53 -18.00
C GLU A 215 -13.39 40.96 -18.50
N ARG A 216 -14.28 40.64 -17.53
CA ARG A 216 -15.78 40.51 -17.53
C ARG A 216 -16.41 39.11 -17.73
N ILE A 217 -17.52 38.66 -17.10
CA ILE A 217 -18.52 39.12 -16.09
C ILE A 217 -19.29 37.81 -15.70
N LEU A 218 -19.46 37.44 -14.42
CA LEU A 218 -20.61 37.65 -13.51
C LEU A 218 -21.98 37.01 -13.90
N ALA A 219 -22.56 36.34 -12.89
CA ALA A 219 -23.98 35.98 -12.65
C ALA A 219 -24.54 34.66 -13.22
N GLU A 220 -24.82 33.70 -12.32
CA GLU A 220 -26.21 33.30 -12.01
C GLU A 220 -26.25 32.39 -10.77
N GLY A 221 -27.11 32.75 -9.81
CA GLY A 221 -27.41 31.95 -8.64
C GLY A 221 -28.46 30.89 -8.96
N LYS A 222 -28.18 29.63 -8.59
CA LYS A 222 -29.22 28.67 -8.23
C LYS A 222 -28.80 27.95 -6.94
N LYS A 223 -29.60 28.20 -5.89
CA LYS A 223 -29.73 27.31 -4.73
C LYS A 223 -30.14 25.93 -5.27
N GLY A 224 -29.18 25.01 -5.36
CA GLY A 224 -29.41 23.58 -5.52
C GLY A 224 -28.85 22.90 -4.28
N GLN A 225 -29.67 22.08 -3.63
CA GLN A 225 -29.31 21.29 -2.46
C GLN A 225 -27.93 20.63 -2.65
N LYS A 226 -27.03 20.84 -1.68
CA LYS A 226 -25.81 20.02 -1.58
C LYS A 226 -26.26 18.62 -1.22
N GLU A 227 -26.54 17.80 -2.21
CA GLU A 227 -26.50 16.35 -2.05
C GLU A 227 -25.16 16.00 -1.42
N SER A 228 -25.24 15.49 -0.19
CA SER A 228 -24.08 15.05 0.58
C SER A 228 -23.30 14.06 -0.27
N ALA A 229 -21.97 14.15 -0.28
CA ALA A 229 -21.11 13.16 -0.91
C ALA A 229 -21.42 11.73 -0.42
N VAL A 230 -22.01 11.60 0.77
CA VAL A 230 -22.56 10.35 1.32
C VAL A 230 -23.75 9.83 0.51
N ALA A 231 -24.66 10.70 0.07
CA ALA A 231 -25.79 10.29 -0.77
C ALA A 231 -25.32 9.75 -2.12
N ARG A 232 -24.27 10.34 -2.72
CA ARG A 232 -23.69 9.84 -3.98
C ARG A 232 -23.03 8.47 -3.82
N VAL A 233 -22.30 8.25 -2.72
CA VAL A 233 -21.62 6.97 -2.45
C VAL A 233 -22.59 5.87 -2.01
N MET A 234 -23.72 6.22 -1.37
CA MET A 234 -24.78 5.27 -1.00
C MET A 234 -25.69 4.93 -2.19
N ALA A 235 -25.98 5.88 -3.08
CA ALA A 235 -26.78 5.64 -4.28
C ALA A 235 -26.08 4.69 -5.27
N GLU A 236 -24.75 4.82 -5.44
CA GLU A 236 -23.94 3.90 -6.27
C GLU A 236 -23.95 2.44 -5.75
N ARG A 237 -24.28 2.20 -4.47
CA ARG A 237 -24.40 0.85 -3.90
C ARG A 237 -25.78 0.22 -4.05
N GLN A 238 -26.81 1.00 -4.34
CA GLN A 238 -28.17 0.48 -4.55
C GLN A 238 -28.38 -0.05 -5.97
N THR A 239 -27.71 0.51 -6.97
CA THR A 239 -27.83 0.05 -8.37
C THR A 239 -27.19 -1.31 -8.63
N ASP A 240 -26.16 -1.70 -7.85
CA ASP A 240 -25.55 -3.03 -7.93
C ASP A 240 -26.37 -4.11 -7.20
N GLU A 241 -27.19 -3.72 -6.22
CA GLU A 241 -28.03 -4.65 -5.45
C GLU A 241 -29.38 -4.95 -6.15
N GLU A 242 -29.91 -4.02 -6.94
CA GLU A 242 -31.17 -4.20 -7.68
C GLU A 242 -31.00 -5.09 -8.93
N THR A 243 -29.82 -5.06 -9.56
CA THR A 243 -29.48 -5.96 -10.69
C THR A 243 -29.36 -7.43 -10.24
N SER A 244 -29.11 -7.66 -8.94
CA SER A 244 -29.00 -9.01 -8.36
C SER A 244 -30.32 -9.58 -7.82
N ARG A 245 -31.37 -8.75 -7.69
CA ARG A 245 -32.69 -9.18 -7.18
C ARG A 245 -33.72 -9.49 -8.27
N SER A 246 -33.43 -9.16 -9.53
CA SER A 246 -34.35 -9.42 -10.65
C SER A 246 -34.31 -10.85 -11.21
N SER A 247 -33.37 -11.71 -10.76
CA SER A 247 -33.26 -13.10 -11.26
C SER A 247 -33.87 -14.20 -10.37
N SER A 248 -34.50 -13.84 -9.24
CA SER A 248 -34.94 -14.83 -8.23
C SER A 248 -36.45 -15.11 -8.20
N MET A 249 -37.24 -14.62 -9.17
CA MET A 249 -38.71 -14.80 -9.20
C MET A 249 -39.20 -15.97 -10.08
N ALA A 250 -38.32 -16.93 -10.42
CA ALA A 250 -38.69 -18.10 -11.21
C ALA A 250 -38.21 -19.41 -10.57
N SER A 251 -38.77 -19.79 -9.42
CA SER A 251 -38.80 -21.19 -8.94
C SER A 251 -39.77 -21.30 -7.77
N ARG A 252 -41.06 -21.37 -8.10
CA ARG A 252 -42.12 -21.68 -7.13
C ARG A 252 -43.15 -22.60 -7.77
N VAL A 253 -42.79 -23.83 -8.10
CA VAL A 253 -43.77 -24.88 -8.42
C VAL A 253 -43.18 -26.23 -7.99
N MET A 254 -43.96 -26.93 -7.14
CA MET A 254 -43.84 -28.33 -6.70
C MET A 254 -42.97 -28.60 -5.47
N ASP A 255 -43.61 -28.69 -4.30
CA ASP A 255 -43.82 -30.03 -3.73
C ASP A 255 -44.89 -30.01 -2.63
N LYS A 256 -45.98 -30.74 -2.92
CA LYS A 256 -47.03 -31.12 -1.99
C LYS A 256 -46.80 -32.59 -1.68
N ARG A 257 -47.00 -32.94 -0.40
CA ARG A 257 -47.64 -34.19 0.09
C ARG A 257 -46.70 -35.33 0.51
N THR A 258 -46.57 -35.49 1.84
CA THR A 258 -46.73 -36.75 2.61
C THR A 258 -46.71 -36.37 4.10
N LYS A 259 -47.85 -36.29 4.79
CA LYS A 259 -48.58 -37.34 5.54
C LYS A 259 -47.79 -37.99 6.69
N ASP A 260 -48.29 -37.71 7.89
CA ASP A 260 -48.46 -38.56 9.07
C ASP A 260 -47.43 -39.66 9.36
N THR A 261 -46.85 -39.61 10.56
CA THR A 261 -46.98 -40.71 11.52
C THR A 261 -46.66 -40.25 12.93
N THR A 262 -47.67 -40.39 13.78
CA THR A 262 -47.65 -40.25 15.23
C THR A 262 -47.00 -41.49 15.85
N SER A 263 -46.00 -41.33 16.72
CA SER A 263 -45.70 -42.37 17.72
C SER A 263 -45.08 -41.76 18.98
N LYS A 264 -45.86 -41.86 20.05
CA LYS A 264 -45.45 -41.80 21.46
C LYS A 264 -44.16 -42.58 21.70
N ASN A 265 -43.27 -42.03 22.52
CA ASN A 265 -42.74 -42.81 23.64
C ASN A 265 -42.30 -41.90 24.80
N ARG A 266 -42.88 -42.19 25.96
CA ARG A 266 -42.46 -41.77 27.30
C ARG A 266 -41.19 -42.54 27.66
N ASN A 267 -40.22 -41.86 28.26
CA ASN A 267 -39.46 -42.34 29.42
C ASN A 267 -38.53 -41.21 29.89
N LEU A 268 -38.90 -40.58 31.00
CA LEU A 268 -38.08 -40.21 32.17
C LEU A 268 -39.00 -39.54 33.20
#